data_AF-A0A926S6P2-F1
#
_entry.id   AF-A0A926S6P2-F1
#
_cell.length_a   1.000
_cell.length_b   1.000
_cell.length_c   1.000
_cell.angle_alpha   90.00
_cell.angle_beta   90.00
_cell.angle_gamma   90.00
#
_symmetry.space_group_name_H-M   'P 1'
#
loop_
_entity.id
_entity.type
_entity.pdbx_description
1 polymer ?
#
loop_
_entity_poly.entity_id
_entity_poly.type
_entity_poly.pdbx_seq_one_letter_code
_entity_poly.pdbx_strand_id
1 'polypeptide(L)'
;MPPFWKSAGYHLVEREKNGWLLVTPDLLRAYLTRPEIHPVEESCPAEHRLFERLMDDPFASVSESELQEIQDRDTADNYSVVLAFRDHLVKNKTVEGAYSALFREGTISVPPVFLDQLVHLILRNILRNCQDPMRLRAAELFFREQVVTLNEGTVTIADAEIVEMMSETGGLGGLGALLMESGTPMREVALDVLSEENAEIYWDRSDRFDTALDFRFTQPGPDAFARVLEAWIRHFHQVQVRIQPVQQIRDEHWSWHIGLDADATAILNALFNEEPLSEADNLRILGLFRLDFENRSDMRADLRGKPVWLGLAMSPDYKIRMKPQNLLVNLPLASES
;
A
#
# COMPACT_ATOMS: atom_id res chain seq x y z
N MET A 1 9.86 14.69 -16.51
CA MET A 1 8.79 14.27 -15.60
C MET A 1 9.23 14.62 -14.19
N PRO A 2 8.39 15.24 -13.36
CA PRO A 2 8.77 15.61 -12.01
C PRO A 2 9.14 14.37 -11.19
N PRO A 3 10.20 14.41 -10.37
CA PRO A 3 10.45 13.32 -9.44
C PRO A 3 9.34 13.29 -8.39
N PHE A 4 8.75 12.12 -8.18
CA PHE A 4 7.75 11.89 -7.13
C PHE A 4 8.19 10.75 -6.21
N TRP A 5 7.65 10.72 -4.99
CA TRP A 5 7.93 9.73 -3.95
C TRP A 5 9.42 9.43 -3.80
N LYS A 6 10.21 10.45 -3.49
CA LYS A 6 11.64 10.26 -3.19
C LYS A 6 11.82 9.33 -1.98
N SER A 7 10.89 9.41 -1.03
CA SER A 7 10.78 8.57 0.16
C SER A 7 10.62 7.07 -0.14
N ALA A 8 10.16 6.68 -1.34
CA ALA A 8 10.04 5.28 -1.72
C ALA A 8 11.39 4.55 -1.83
N GLY A 9 12.51 5.28 -1.87
CA GLY A 9 13.85 4.66 -1.97
C GLY A 9 14.20 4.13 -3.37
N TYR A 10 13.49 4.57 -4.42
CA TYR A 10 13.71 4.08 -5.80
C TYR A 10 15.14 4.28 -6.33
N HIS A 11 15.87 5.27 -5.80
CA HIS A 11 17.26 5.55 -6.16
C HIS A 11 18.25 4.53 -5.57
N LEU A 12 17.82 3.70 -4.62
CA LEU A 12 18.65 2.68 -3.98
C LEU A 12 18.65 1.36 -4.74
N VAL A 13 17.76 1.18 -5.71
CA VAL A 13 17.55 -0.10 -6.41
C VAL A 13 17.87 -0.02 -7.89
N GLU A 14 18.14 -1.17 -8.49
CA GLU A 14 18.34 -1.33 -9.92
C GLU A 14 17.19 -2.13 -10.54
N ARG A 15 16.89 -1.88 -11.82
CA ARG A 15 15.79 -2.56 -12.53
C ARG A 15 16.33 -3.67 -13.44
N GLU A 16 15.85 -4.89 -13.24
CA GLU A 16 16.15 -6.03 -14.10
C GLU A 16 15.46 -5.92 -15.48
N LYS A 17 15.85 -6.81 -16.40
CA LYS A 17 15.29 -6.89 -17.76
C LYS A 17 13.79 -7.20 -17.78
N ASN A 18 13.31 -8.02 -16.85
CA ASN A 18 11.87 -8.31 -16.66
C ASN A 18 11.09 -7.10 -16.10
N GLY A 19 11.81 -6.06 -15.65
CA GLY A 19 11.25 -4.84 -15.11
C GLY A 19 11.08 -4.81 -13.60
N TRP A 20 11.45 -5.87 -12.89
CA TRP A 20 11.44 -5.96 -11.42
C TRP A 20 12.67 -5.29 -10.82
N LEU A 21 12.63 -5.02 -9.52
CA LEU A 21 13.67 -4.31 -8.79
C LEU A 21 14.58 -5.28 -8.05
N LEU A 22 15.88 -5.16 -8.29
CA LEU A 22 16.91 -5.90 -7.58
C LEU A 22 17.03 -5.44 -6.13
N VAL A 23 17.25 -6.41 -5.24
CA VAL A 23 17.68 -6.15 -3.87
C VAL A 23 19.17 -5.80 -3.91
N THR A 24 19.48 -4.54 -3.68
CA THR A 24 20.83 -3.97 -3.74
C THR A 24 21.44 -3.81 -2.33
N PRO A 25 22.77 -3.69 -2.22
CA PRO A 25 23.41 -3.32 -0.96
C PRO A 25 22.82 -2.05 -0.34
N ASP A 26 22.53 -1.04 -1.16
CA ASP A 26 22.07 0.27 -0.68
C ASP A 26 20.63 0.23 -0.17
N LEU A 27 19.76 -0.60 -0.78
CA LEU A 27 18.42 -0.85 -0.26
C LEU A 27 18.51 -1.47 1.14
N LEU A 28 19.37 -2.48 1.33
CA LEU A 28 19.52 -3.17 2.61
C LEU A 28 20.07 -2.23 3.68
N ARG A 29 21.05 -1.37 3.34
CA ARG A 29 21.57 -0.35 4.25
C ARG A 29 20.51 0.63 4.73
N ALA A 30 19.56 1.02 3.88
CA ALA A 30 18.50 1.94 4.28
C ALA A 30 17.65 1.38 5.43
N TYR A 31 17.42 0.06 5.47
CA TYR A 31 16.73 -0.59 6.59
C TYR A 31 17.56 -0.59 7.89
N LEU A 32 18.89 -0.67 7.79
CA LEU A 32 19.79 -0.62 8.95
C LEU A 32 19.89 0.79 9.52
N THR A 33 19.74 1.83 8.69
CA THR A 33 19.79 3.24 9.14
C THR A 33 18.53 3.72 9.84
N ARG A 34 17.53 2.85 10.04
CA ARG A 34 16.31 3.23 10.75
C ARG A 34 16.61 3.50 12.24
N PRO A 35 15.94 4.48 12.88
CA PRO A 35 16.21 4.83 14.29
C PRO A 35 16.10 3.66 15.26
N GLU A 36 15.26 2.66 14.95
CA GLU A 36 15.05 1.48 15.79
C GLU A 36 16.24 0.48 15.77
N ILE A 37 17.19 0.67 14.84
CA ILE A 37 18.37 -0.20 14.64
C ILE A 37 19.68 0.59 14.76
N HIS A 38 19.67 1.84 14.33
CA HIS A 38 20.85 2.69 14.29
C HIS A 38 21.41 2.88 15.72
N PRO A 39 22.65 2.47 16.00
CA PRO A 39 23.23 2.58 17.33
C PRO A 39 23.28 4.04 17.81
N VAL A 40 23.09 4.25 19.12
CA VAL A 40 23.28 5.54 19.80
C VAL A 40 24.62 5.55 20.53
N GLU A 41 25.05 6.69 21.09
CA GLU A 41 26.35 6.78 21.76
C GLU A 41 26.47 5.86 22.98
N GLU A 42 25.35 5.54 23.62
CA GLU A 42 25.26 4.65 24.77
C GLU A 42 25.13 3.16 24.39
N SER A 43 25.02 2.83 23.09
CA SER A 43 24.88 1.46 22.61
C SER A 43 26.09 0.60 22.97
N CYS A 44 25.86 -0.71 23.12
CA CYS A 44 26.93 -1.60 23.57
C CYS A 44 27.99 -1.84 22.47
N PRO A 45 29.26 -2.16 22.82
CA PRO A 45 30.29 -2.38 21.82
C PRO A 45 30.00 -3.53 20.84
N ALA A 46 29.18 -4.52 21.24
CA ALA A 46 28.78 -5.61 20.35
C ALA A 46 27.84 -5.11 19.24
N GLU A 47 26.91 -4.24 19.58
CA GLU A 47 25.96 -3.64 18.65
C GLU A 47 26.67 -2.73 17.64
N HIS A 48 27.58 -1.85 18.09
CA HIS A 48 28.38 -1.03 17.17
C HIS A 48 29.18 -1.87 16.18
N ARG A 49 29.84 -2.94 16.65
CA ARG A 49 30.60 -3.85 15.76
C ARG A 49 29.70 -4.55 14.75
N LEU A 50 28.51 -4.99 15.18
CA LEU A 50 27.55 -5.64 14.31
C LEU A 50 27.05 -4.66 13.23
N PHE A 51 26.68 -3.45 13.63
CA PHE A 51 26.21 -2.40 12.75
C PHE A 51 27.27 -2.01 11.71
N GLU A 52 28.51 -1.71 12.14
CA GLU A 52 29.61 -1.36 11.23
C GLU A 52 29.85 -2.47 10.19
N ARG A 53 29.88 -3.74 10.64
CA ARG A 53 30.04 -4.88 9.73
C ARG A 53 28.92 -4.97 8.70
N LEU A 54 27.67 -4.76 9.12
CA LEU A 54 26.50 -4.82 8.24
C LEU A 54 26.44 -3.61 7.30
N MET A 55 26.97 -2.46 7.70
CA MET A 55 27.10 -1.30 6.82
C MET A 55 28.16 -1.55 5.74
N ASP A 56 29.26 -2.20 6.07
CA ASP A 56 30.30 -2.59 5.10
C ASP A 56 29.78 -3.68 4.15
N ASP A 57 29.30 -4.80 4.70
CA ASP A 57 28.71 -5.92 3.97
C ASP A 57 27.26 -6.18 4.43
N PRO A 58 26.26 -5.57 3.76
CA PRO A 58 24.86 -5.74 4.14
C PRO A 58 24.33 -7.16 3.88
N PHE A 59 25.06 -8.01 3.16
CA PHE A 59 24.68 -9.41 2.93
C PHE A 59 25.29 -10.36 3.97
N ALA A 60 26.12 -9.85 4.89
CA ALA A 60 26.78 -10.68 5.89
C ALA A 60 25.77 -11.42 6.77
N SER A 61 25.93 -12.74 6.88
CA SER A 61 25.14 -13.58 7.78
C SER A 61 25.41 -13.20 9.23
N VAL A 62 24.36 -13.17 10.06
CA VAL A 62 24.44 -12.89 11.49
C VAL A 62 23.89 -14.09 12.23
N SER A 63 24.65 -14.66 13.17
CA SER A 63 24.16 -15.78 13.97
C SER A 63 23.38 -15.30 15.20
N GLU A 64 22.49 -16.15 15.70
CA GLU A 64 21.73 -15.87 16.92
C GLU A 64 22.64 -15.63 18.14
N SER A 65 23.81 -16.28 18.18
CA SER A 65 24.80 -16.05 19.23
C SER A 65 25.34 -14.62 19.23
N GLU A 66 25.50 -14.00 18.06
CA GLU A 66 25.95 -12.61 17.95
C GLU A 66 24.87 -11.63 18.45
N LEU A 67 23.60 -11.93 18.16
CA LEU A 67 22.48 -11.15 18.69
C LEU A 67 22.35 -11.28 20.21
N GLN A 68 22.70 -12.44 20.77
CA GLN A 68 22.71 -12.65 22.22
C GLN A 68 23.78 -11.83 22.96
N GLU A 69 24.82 -11.36 22.27
CA GLU A 69 25.85 -10.47 22.83
C GLU A 69 25.36 -9.03 23.01
N ILE A 70 24.26 -8.64 22.33
CA ILE A 70 23.62 -7.34 22.53
C ILE A 70 23.02 -7.31 23.93
N GLN A 71 23.39 -6.30 24.71
CA GLN A 71 23.00 -6.19 26.12
C GLN A 71 21.51 -5.86 26.28
N ASP A 72 21.01 -4.97 25.43
CA ASP A 72 19.59 -4.62 25.38
C ASP A 72 18.81 -5.66 24.55
N ARG A 73 17.83 -6.29 25.20
CA ARG A 73 17.01 -7.34 24.59
C ARG A 73 16.02 -6.77 23.59
N ASP A 74 15.49 -5.57 23.83
CA ASP A 74 14.55 -4.93 22.90
C ASP A 74 15.27 -4.60 21.58
N THR A 75 16.50 -4.09 21.68
CA THR A 75 17.37 -3.88 20.52
C THR A 75 17.69 -5.19 19.80
N ALA A 76 18.04 -6.27 20.52
CA ALA A 76 18.32 -7.57 19.91
C ALA A 76 17.10 -8.14 19.14
N ASP A 77 15.89 -7.94 19.66
CA ASP A 77 14.65 -8.33 19.01
C ASP A 77 14.39 -7.49 17.74
N ASN A 78 14.63 -6.18 17.78
CA ASN A 78 14.55 -5.31 16.59
C ASN A 78 15.52 -5.76 15.48
N TYR A 79 16.78 -6.06 15.85
CA TYR A 79 17.75 -6.62 14.91
C TYR A 79 17.26 -7.95 14.32
N SER A 80 16.72 -8.85 15.15
CA SER A 80 16.19 -10.14 14.69
C SER A 80 15.11 -9.97 13.62
N VAL A 81 14.18 -9.03 13.82
CA VAL A 81 13.10 -8.74 12.86
C VAL A 81 13.66 -8.18 11.54
N VAL A 82 14.57 -7.20 11.61
CA VAL A 82 15.16 -6.57 10.41
C VAL A 82 16.05 -7.56 9.63
N LEU A 83 16.82 -8.38 10.33
CA LEU A 83 17.67 -9.39 9.71
C LEU A 83 16.84 -10.50 9.05
N ALA A 84 15.76 -10.96 9.69
CA ALA A 84 14.84 -11.92 9.08
C ALA A 84 14.21 -11.36 7.79
N PHE A 85 13.81 -10.08 7.81
CA PHE A 85 13.29 -9.41 6.62
C PHE A 85 14.34 -9.24 5.53
N ARG A 86 15.56 -8.82 5.89
CA ARG A 86 16.71 -8.74 4.98
C ARG A 86 16.98 -10.09 4.32
N ASP A 87 17.05 -11.17 5.11
CA ASP A 87 17.33 -12.51 4.59
C ASP A 87 16.24 -12.98 3.62
N HIS A 88 14.98 -12.61 3.88
CA HIS A 88 13.87 -12.83 2.96
C HIS A 88 14.05 -12.06 1.64
N LEU A 89 14.45 -10.79 1.69
CA LEU A 89 14.77 -10.01 0.48
C LEU A 89 15.91 -10.66 -0.31
N VAL A 90 17.01 -11.02 0.36
CA VAL A 90 18.19 -11.65 -0.26
C VAL A 90 17.83 -12.98 -0.92
N LYS A 91 17.06 -13.84 -0.22
CA LYS A 91 16.57 -15.13 -0.75
C LYS A 91 15.82 -14.97 -2.06
N ASN A 92 14.96 -13.96 -2.16
CA ASN A 92 14.09 -13.73 -3.31
C ASN A 92 14.70 -12.82 -4.39
N LYS A 93 15.86 -12.21 -4.13
CA LYS A 93 16.69 -11.38 -5.04
C LYS A 93 16.05 -10.09 -5.58
N THR A 94 14.73 -10.04 -5.63
CA THR A 94 13.95 -8.91 -6.15
C THR A 94 12.88 -8.49 -5.14
N VAL A 95 12.53 -7.21 -5.15
CA VAL A 95 11.51 -6.62 -4.28
C VAL A 95 10.14 -7.25 -4.56
N GLU A 96 9.76 -7.35 -5.84
CA GLU A 96 8.51 -7.99 -6.28
C GLU A 96 8.47 -9.49 -5.96
N GLY A 97 9.58 -10.19 -6.15
CA GLY A 97 9.70 -11.60 -5.79
C GLY A 97 9.54 -11.82 -4.29
N ALA A 98 10.19 -11.00 -3.48
CA ALA A 98 10.08 -11.04 -2.03
C ALA A 98 8.64 -10.73 -1.57
N TYR A 99 8.01 -9.70 -2.11
CA TYR A 99 6.61 -9.38 -1.81
C TYR A 99 5.67 -10.55 -2.15
N SER A 100 5.83 -11.13 -3.35
CA SER A 100 4.99 -12.25 -3.80
C SER A 100 5.17 -13.50 -2.94
N ALA A 101 6.39 -13.78 -2.48
CA ALA A 101 6.71 -14.95 -1.68
C ALA A 101 6.00 -14.94 -0.31
N LEU A 102 5.80 -13.76 0.29
CA LEU A 102 5.16 -13.61 1.61
C LEU A 102 3.74 -14.18 1.64
N PHE A 103 3.03 -14.14 0.51
CA PHE A 103 1.65 -14.62 0.42
C PHE A 103 1.53 -16.05 -0.10
N ARG A 104 2.65 -16.66 -0.53
CA ARG A 104 2.71 -18.08 -0.93
C ARG A 104 3.06 -19.00 0.24
N GLU A 105 3.89 -18.52 1.17
CA GLU A 105 4.43 -19.32 2.29
C GLU A 105 3.47 -19.42 3.51
N GLY A 106 2.25 -18.86 3.41
CA GLY A 106 1.15 -19.07 4.37
C GLY A 106 1.25 -18.33 5.70
N THR A 107 2.47 -17.98 6.14
CA THR A 107 2.69 -17.21 7.37
C THR A 107 3.49 -15.95 7.06
N ILE A 108 2.89 -14.78 7.22
CA ILE A 108 3.58 -13.49 7.08
C ILE A 108 4.19 -13.15 8.43
N SER A 109 5.51 -13.30 8.56
CA SER A 109 6.28 -12.90 9.76
C SER A 109 6.83 -11.48 9.69
N VAL A 110 6.45 -10.72 8.66
CA VAL A 110 7.00 -9.40 8.36
C VAL A 110 6.10 -8.30 8.93
N PRO A 111 6.64 -7.30 9.64
CA PRO A 111 5.88 -6.14 10.11
C PRO A 111 5.11 -5.43 8.98
N PRO A 112 3.87 -4.95 9.22
CA PRO A 112 3.07 -4.27 8.20
C PRO A 112 3.79 -3.11 7.51
N VAL A 113 4.54 -2.29 8.27
CA VAL A 113 5.30 -1.15 7.72
C VAL A 113 6.29 -1.55 6.63
N PHE A 114 6.89 -2.74 6.71
CA PHE A 114 7.80 -3.22 5.67
C PHE A 114 7.04 -3.66 4.42
N LEU A 115 5.83 -4.23 4.57
CA LEU A 115 4.96 -4.54 3.43
C LEU A 115 4.59 -3.25 2.68
N ASP A 116 4.17 -2.22 3.41
CA ASP A 116 3.82 -0.92 2.84
C ASP A 116 5.00 -0.29 2.08
N GLN A 117 6.20 -0.35 2.64
CA GLN A 117 7.42 0.12 1.99
C GLN A 117 7.74 -0.64 0.69
N LEU A 118 7.60 -1.97 0.67
CA LEU A 118 7.77 -2.76 -0.55
C LEU A 118 6.75 -2.34 -1.61
N VAL A 119 5.48 -2.21 -1.24
CA VAL A 119 4.41 -1.81 -2.16
C VAL A 119 4.65 -0.40 -2.70
N HIS A 120 5.06 0.54 -1.84
CA HIS A 120 5.40 1.91 -2.23
C HIS A 120 6.53 1.94 -3.27
N LEU A 121 7.61 1.18 -3.03
CA LEU A 121 8.74 1.07 -3.94
C LEU A 121 8.35 0.41 -5.29
N ILE A 122 7.54 -0.65 -5.23
CA ILE A 122 7.04 -1.36 -6.43
C ILE A 122 6.14 -0.43 -7.25
N LEU A 123 5.20 0.29 -6.63
CA LEU A 123 4.34 1.23 -7.34
C LEU A 123 5.13 2.41 -7.91
N ARG A 124 6.15 2.88 -7.21
CA ARG A 124 7.06 3.90 -7.75
C ARG A 124 7.73 3.45 -9.06
N ASN A 125 8.07 2.17 -9.17
CA ASN A 125 8.60 1.56 -10.39
C ASN A 125 7.53 1.40 -11.48
N ILE A 126 6.35 0.88 -11.12
CA ILE A 126 5.23 0.66 -12.04
C ILE A 126 4.81 2.00 -12.68
N LEU A 127 4.68 3.05 -11.86
CA LEU A 127 4.18 4.36 -12.26
C LEU A 127 5.27 5.33 -12.71
N ARG A 128 6.51 4.86 -12.93
CA ARG A 128 7.68 5.70 -13.30
C ARG A 128 7.53 6.54 -14.57
N ASN A 129 6.53 6.24 -15.41
CA ASN A 129 6.21 6.98 -16.64
C ASN A 129 4.78 7.55 -16.61
N CYS A 130 4.12 7.52 -15.45
CA CYS A 130 2.80 8.09 -15.26
C CYS A 130 2.89 9.61 -15.27
N GLN A 131 2.04 10.26 -16.05
CA GLN A 131 1.95 11.73 -16.13
C GLN A 131 0.69 12.27 -15.47
N ASP A 132 -0.15 11.38 -14.94
CA ASP A 132 -1.43 11.70 -14.33
C ASP A 132 -1.27 11.71 -12.81
N PRO A 133 -1.30 12.89 -12.15
CA PRO A 133 -1.13 12.99 -10.71
C PRO A 133 -2.26 12.31 -9.92
N MET A 134 -3.46 12.23 -10.50
CA MET A 134 -4.60 11.57 -9.87
C MET A 134 -4.34 10.09 -9.67
N ARG A 135 -3.66 9.44 -10.63
CA ARG A 135 -3.24 8.03 -10.50
C ARG A 135 -2.17 7.84 -9.44
N LEU A 136 -1.26 8.79 -9.29
CA LEU A 136 -0.27 8.73 -8.22
C LEU A 136 -0.96 8.85 -6.87
N ARG A 137 -1.85 9.84 -6.70
CA ARG A 137 -2.62 9.99 -5.46
C ARG A 137 -3.46 8.74 -5.14
N ALA A 138 -4.14 8.19 -6.14
CA ALA A 138 -4.93 6.97 -5.99
C ALA A 138 -4.08 5.73 -5.67
N ALA A 139 -2.83 5.69 -6.11
CA ALA A 139 -1.92 4.59 -5.80
C ALA A 139 -1.45 4.58 -4.35
N GLU A 140 -1.54 5.71 -3.63
CA GLU A 140 -1.23 5.76 -2.19
C GLU A 140 -2.13 4.84 -1.36
N LEU A 141 -3.35 4.52 -1.84
CA LEU A 141 -4.26 3.60 -1.16
C LEU A 141 -3.63 2.22 -0.94
N PHE A 142 -2.68 1.82 -1.79
CA PHE A 142 -2.06 0.50 -1.74
C PHE A 142 -1.08 0.33 -0.58
N PHE A 143 -0.50 1.42 -0.07
CA PHE A 143 0.55 1.38 0.94
C PHE A 143 0.33 2.36 2.10
N ARG A 144 -0.77 3.13 2.09
CA ARG A 144 -1.12 4.05 3.15
C ARG A 144 -2.58 3.88 3.55
N GLU A 145 -2.83 3.78 4.85
CA GLU A 145 -4.18 3.84 5.40
C GLU A 145 -4.84 5.18 5.07
N GLN A 146 -6.11 5.16 4.66
CA GLN A 146 -6.85 6.38 4.38
C GLN A 146 -8.00 6.56 5.38
N VAL A 147 -8.27 7.81 5.77
CA VAL A 147 -9.51 8.20 6.45
C VAL A 147 -10.53 8.63 5.40
N VAL A 148 -11.79 8.25 5.64
CA VAL A 148 -12.94 8.60 4.80
C VAL A 148 -13.74 9.69 5.47
N THR A 149 -14.04 10.75 4.73
CA THR A 149 -14.93 11.82 5.15
C THR A 149 -16.18 11.82 4.28
N LEU A 150 -17.35 11.76 4.93
CA LEU A 150 -18.66 11.75 4.28
C LEU A 150 -19.40 13.06 4.60
N ASN A 151 -19.48 13.99 3.64
CA ASN A 151 -20.12 15.29 3.83
C ASN A 151 -21.16 15.57 2.73
N GLU A 152 -22.44 15.70 3.07
CA GLU A 152 -23.53 16.10 2.14
C GLU A 152 -23.49 15.40 0.75
N GLY A 153 -23.18 14.09 0.75
CA GLY A 153 -23.07 13.29 -0.48
C GLY A 153 -21.72 13.36 -1.20
N THR A 154 -20.70 13.97 -0.59
CA THR A 154 -19.28 13.85 -0.97
C THR A 154 -18.61 12.69 -0.22
N VAL A 155 -17.73 11.99 -0.91
CA VAL A 155 -16.91 10.91 -0.34
C VAL A 155 -15.47 11.27 -0.65
N THR A 156 -14.75 11.76 0.35
CA THR A 156 -13.36 12.16 0.21
C THR A 156 -12.49 11.23 1.02
N ILE A 157 -11.33 10.86 0.47
CA ILE A 157 -10.34 10.02 1.16
C ILE A 157 -9.02 10.77 1.28
N ALA A 158 -8.38 10.65 2.43
CA ALA A 158 -7.15 11.34 2.80
C ALA A 158 -6.23 10.41 3.59
N ASP A 159 -4.93 10.68 3.58
CA ASP A 159 -3.98 9.89 4.39
C ASP A 159 -4.30 9.98 5.89
N ALA A 160 -4.36 8.83 6.55
CA ALA A 160 -4.76 8.76 7.96
C ALA A 160 -3.75 9.40 8.90
N GLU A 161 -2.44 9.20 8.67
CA GLU A 161 -1.37 9.74 9.50
C GLU A 161 -1.33 11.27 9.40
N ILE A 162 -1.49 11.80 8.18
CA ILE A 162 -1.51 13.26 7.96
C ILE A 162 -2.75 13.90 8.59
N VAL A 163 -3.93 13.29 8.45
CA VAL A 163 -5.16 13.82 9.07
C VAL A 163 -5.06 13.80 10.60
N GLU A 164 -4.53 12.73 11.19
CA GLU A 164 -4.31 12.63 12.63
C GLU A 164 -3.35 13.71 13.12
N MET A 165 -2.17 13.82 12.49
CA MET A 165 -1.18 14.86 12.81
C MET A 165 -1.74 16.28 12.72
N MET A 166 -2.53 16.59 11.68
CA MET A 166 -3.14 17.91 11.53
C MET A 166 -4.23 18.17 12.56
N SER A 167 -4.97 17.14 12.98
CA SER A 167 -5.98 17.25 14.04
C SER A 167 -5.35 17.47 15.41
N GLU A 168 -4.18 16.89 15.68
CA GLU A 168 -3.43 17.14 16.92
C GLU A 168 -2.75 18.52 16.95
N THR A 169 -2.45 19.09 15.78
CA THR A 169 -1.64 20.31 15.66
C THR A 169 -2.39 21.52 15.08
N GLY A 170 -3.69 21.42 14.82
CA GLY A 170 -4.45 22.52 14.20
C GLY A 170 -4.07 22.86 12.77
N GLY A 171 -3.32 22.00 12.08
CA GLY A 171 -2.68 22.31 10.80
C GLY A 171 -1.64 23.44 10.90
N LEU A 172 -1.24 23.86 12.10
CA LEU A 172 -0.30 24.96 12.38
C LEU A 172 1.02 24.46 12.99
N GLY A 173 1.22 23.14 13.05
CA GLY A 173 2.39 22.52 13.67
C GLY A 173 2.48 22.83 15.17
N GLY A 174 3.70 23.03 15.70
CA GLY A 174 3.93 23.26 17.13
C GLY A 174 3.23 24.49 17.73
N LEU A 175 2.81 25.46 16.91
CA LEU A 175 2.02 26.61 17.36
C LEU A 175 0.54 26.27 17.59
N GLY A 176 -0.02 25.32 16.83
CA GLY A 176 -1.41 24.89 17.03
C GLY A 176 -1.58 24.00 18.25
N ALA A 177 -0.56 23.20 18.60
CA ALA A 177 -0.53 22.47 19.87
C ALA A 177 -0.64 23.42 21.09
N LEU A 178 0.03 24.59 21.04
CA LEU A 178 -0.08 25.63 22.07
C LEU A 178 -1.46 26.33 22.06
N LEU A 179 -2.10 26.47 20.90
CA LEU A 179 -3.45 27.03 20.81
C LEU A 179 -4.51 26.06 21.35
N MET A 180 -4.30 24.74 21.26
CA MET A 180 -5.16 23.74 21.91
C MET A 180 -5.11 23.84 23.43
N GLU A 181 -3.93 24.00 24.04
CA GLU A 181 -3.81 24.23 25.48
C GLU A 181 -4.60 25.47 25.95
N SER A 182 -4.77 26.46 25.07
CA SER A 182 -5.53 27.69 25.34
C SER A 182 -7.05 27.57 25.14
N GLY A 183 -7.57 26.42 24.70
CA GLY A 183 -9.01 26.17 24.51
C GLY A 183 -9.64 26.89 23.31
N THR A 184 -8.84 27.28 22.31
CA THR A 184 -9.33 27.95 21.10
C THR A 184 -9.90 26.92 20.10
N PRO A 185 -11.13 27.09 19.57
CA PRO A 185 -11.69 26.16 18.59
C PRO A 185 -10.85 26.13 17.31
N MET A 186 -10.43 24.94 16.91
CA MET A 186 -9.66 24.74 15.69
C MET A 186 -10.51 24.90 14.44
N ARG A 187 -9.90 25.38 13.34
CA ARG A 187 -10.48 25.27 12.00
C ARG A 187 -10.52 23.80 11.58
N GLU A 188 -11.55 23.41 10.84
CA GLU A 188 -11.57 22.12 10.15
C GLU A 188 -10.31 21.98 9.29
N VAL A 189 -9.64 20.84 9.43
CA VAL A 189 -8.49 20.48 8.61
C VAL A 189 -8.98 20.28 7.17
N ALA A 190 -8.78 21.28 6.33
CA ALA A 190 -9.12 21.23 4.91
C ALA A 190 -7.88 20.83 4.11
N LEU A 191 -7.78 19.54 3.77
CA LEU A 191 -6.82 19.09 2.76
C LEU A 191 -7.30 19.49 1.37
N ASP A 192 -6.37 19.81 0.49
CA ASP A 192 -6.68 20.10 -0.91
C ASP A 192 -7.16 18.82 -1.59
N VAL A 193 -8.45 18.80 -1.97
CA VAL A 193 -9.01 17.71 -2.79
C VAL A 193 -8.54 17.91 -4.22
N LEU A 194 -7.90 16.89 -4.78
CA LEU A 194 -7.43 16.96 -6.17
C LEU A 194 -8.61 16.93 -7.14
N SER A 195 -8.52 17.79 -8.15
CA SER A 195 -9.40 17.89 -9.31
C SER A 195 -8.56 18.06 -10.58
N GLU A 196 -9.19 18.01 -11.75
CA GLU A 196 -8.48 18.24 -13.02
C GLU A 196 -7.79 19.61 -13.09
N GLU A 197 -8.30 20.61 -12.36
CA GLU A 197 -7.79 21.99 -12.40
C GLU A 197 -6.56 22.21 -11.51
N ASN A 198 -6.43 21.44 -10.41
CA ASN A 198 -5.38 21.62 -9.41
C ASN A 198 -4.43 20.42 -9.26
N ALA A 199 -4.62 19.33 -10.01
CA ALA A 199 -3.87 18.07 -9.86
C ALA A 199 -2.34 18.25 -9.89
N GLU A 200 -1.83 19.24 -10.63
CA GLU A 200 -0.39 19.50 -10.76
C GLU A 200 0.30 19.83 -9.43
N ILE A 201 -0.42 20.32 -8.40
CA ILE A 201 0.17 20.59 -7.07
C ILE A 201 0.73 19.34 -6.42
N TYR A 202 0.24 18.16 -6.83
CA TYR A 202 0.64 16.88 -6.27
C TYR A 202 2.12 16.59 -6.50
N TRP A 203 2.70 17.02 -7.62
CA TRP A 203 4.10 16.71 -7.94
C TRP A 203 5.08 17.22 -6.87
N ASP A 204 4.92 18.48 -6.48
CA ASP A 204 5.76 19.14 -5.48
C ASP A 204 5.46 18.65 -4.05
N ARG A 205 4.32 17.99 -3.85
CA ARG A 205 3.80 17.53 -2.56
C ARG A 205 3.76 16.00 -2.43
N SER A 206 4.25 15.27 -3.41
CA SER A 206 4.08 13.81 -3.49
C SER A 206 4.63 13.05 -2.28
N ASP A 207 5.70 13.54 -1.66
CA ASP A 207 6.27 12.96 -0.42
C ASP A 207 5.60 13.43 0.88
N ARG A 208 4.65 14.38 0.80
CA ARG A 208 3.92 14.92 1.96
C ARG A 208 2.61 14.19 2.24
N PHE A 209 2.06 13.49 1.25
CA PHE A 209 0.78 12.76 1.34
C PHE A 209 -0.39 13.64 1.82
N ASP A 210 -0.29 14.96 1.66
CA ASP A 210 -1.16 15.97 2.25
C ASP A 210 -2.28 16.43 1.29
N THR A 211 -2.71 15.56 0.37
CA THR A 211 -3.79 15.84 -0.57
C THR A 211 -4.90 14.81 -0.41
N ALA A 212 -6.13 15.20 -0.73
CA ALA A 212 -7.30 14.35 -0.67
C ALA A 212 -7.77 13.94 -2.07
N LEU A 213 -8.56 12.87 -2.15
CA LEU A 213 -9.14 12.36 -3.39
C LEU A 213 -10.65 12.25 -3.25
N ASP A 214 -11.40 12.85 -4.18
CA ASP A 214 -12.85 12.60 -4.30
C ASP A 214 -13.06 11.20 -4.91
N PHE A 215 -13.66 10.31 -4.13
CA PHE A 215 -13.84 8.90 -4.46
C PHE A 215 -15.27 8.55 -4.87
N ARG A 216 -16.12 9.55 -5.15
CA ARG A 216 -17.48 9.29 -5.64
C ARG A 216 -17.46 8.64 -7.02
N PHE A 217 -18.44 7.78 -7.27
CA PHE A 217 -18.73 7.27 -8.61
C PHE A 217 -18.91 8.45 -9.60
N THR A 218 -18.37 8.33 -10.81
CA THR A 218 -18.26 9.38 -11.87
C THR A 218 -17.23 10.49 -11.65
N GLN A 219 -16.57 10.55 -10.49
CA GLN A 219 -15.43 11.45 -10.29
C GLN A 219 -14.13 10.80 -10.78
N PRO A 220 -13.05 11.56 -11.01
CA PRO A 220 -11.79 11.03 -11.54
C PRO A 220 -11.10 9.99 -10.63
N GLY A 221 -11.35 10.03 -9.31
CA GLY A 221 -10.65 9.19 -8.32
C GLY A 221 -10.81 7.68 -8.55
N PRO A 222 -12.04 7.13 -8.65
CA PRO A 222 -12.25 5.71 -8.92
C PRO A 222 -11.66 5.25 -10.26
N ASP A 223 -11.72 6.07 -11.30
CA ASP A 223 -11.10 5.73 -12.60
C ASP A 223 -9.58 5.70 -12.50
N ALA A 224 -8.97 6.69 -11.83
CA ALA A 224 -7.54 6.72 -11.56
C ALA A 224 -7.08 5.49 -10.77
N PHE A 225 -7.82 5.12 -9.72
CA PHE A 225 -7.58 3.91 -8.93
C PHE A 225 -7.70 2.64 -9.79
N ALA A 226 -8.72 2.53 -10.65
CA ALA A 226 -8.87 1.42 -11.58
C ALA A 226 -7.65 1.25 -12.50
N ARG A 227 -7.07 2.35 -13.01
CA ARG A 227 -5.85 2.30 -13.82
C ARG A 227 -4.64 1.79 -13.02
N VAL A 228 -4.54 2.12 -11.73
CA VAL A 228 -3.46 1.61 -10.87
C VAL A 228 -3.64 0.11 -10.62
N LEU A 229 -4.87 -0.35 -10.37
CA LEU A 229 -5.18 -1.78 -10.23
C LEU A 229 -4.77 -2.56 -11.50
N GLU A 230 -5.10 -2.06 -12.69
CA GLU A 230 -4.68 -2.67 -13.95
C GLU A 230 -3.16 -2.74 -14.09
N ALA A 231 -2.47 -1.64 -13.76
CA ALA A 231 -1.02 -1.57 -13.84
C ALA A 231 -0.34 -2.54 -12.86
N TRP A 232 -0.88 -2.68 -11.65
CA TRP A 232 -0.44 -3.64 -10.64
C TRP A 232 -0.58 -5.08 -11.14
N ILE A 233 -1.77 -5.45 -11.63
CA ILE A 233 -2.06 -6.80 -12.15
C ILE A 233 -1.14 -7.12 -13.33
N ARG A 234 -0.97 -6.18 -14.26
CA ARG A 234 -0.08 -6.34 -15.41
C ARG A 234 1.37 -6.54 -15.00
N HIS A 235 1.84 -5.83 -13.97
CA HIS A 235 3.24 -5.92 -13.53
C HIS A 235 3.60 -7.29 -12.96
N PHE A 236 2.71 -7.86 -12.13
CA PHE A 236 2.95 -9.15 -11.49
C PHE A 236 2.60 -10.35 -12.37
N HIS A 237 1.42 -10.33 -12.99
CA HIS A 237 0.90 -11.49 -13.72
C HIS A 237 1.17 -11.43 -15.23
N GLN A 238 1.63 -10.29 -15.75
CA GLN A 238 1.80 -10.06 -17.20
C GLN A 238 0.51 -10.25 -18.01
N VAL A 239 -0.65 -10.12 -17.35
CA VAL A 239 -1.98 -10.22 -17.95
C VAL A 239 -2.57 -8.83 -18.17
N GLN A 240 -3.30 -8.66 -19.27
CA GLN A 240 -4.04 -7.44 -19.57
C GLN A 240 -5.49 -7.58 -19.14
N VAL A 241 -5.93 -6.65 -18.30
CA VAL A 241 -7.30 -6.57 -17.78
C VAL A 241 -7.82 -5.16 -17.96
N ARG A 242 -9.13 -5.03 -18.08
CA ARG A 242 -9.86 -3.76 -18.08
C ARG A 242 -10.72 -3.67 -16.83
N ILE A 243 -10.51 -2.65 -16.02
CA ILE A 243 -11.25 -2.39 -14.77
C ILE A 243 -12.05 -1.11 -14.92
N GLN A 244 -13.36 -1.18 -14.71
CA GLN A 244 -14.27 -0.02 -14.80
C GLN A 244 -15.01 0.17 -13.48
N PRO A 245 -15.06 1.39 -12.92
CA PRO A 245 -15.96 1.68 -11.80
C PRO A 245 -17.41 1.44 -12.21
N VAL A 246 -18.21 0.91 -11.29
CA VAL A 246 -19.65 0.70 -11.46
C VAL A 246 -20.38 1.14 -10.20
N GLN A 247 -21.64 1.57 -10.36
CA GLN A 247 -22.46 1.99 -9.22
C GLN A 247 -23.03 0.80 -8.42
N GLN A 248 -23.25 -0.33 -9.09
CA GLN A 248 -23.90 -1.50 -8.53
C GLN A 248 -23.51 -2.74 -9.33
N ILE A 249 -23.55 -3.91 -8.70
CA ILE A 249 -23.38 -5.20 -9.36
C ILE A 249 -24.75 -5.66 -9.86
N ARG A 250 -24.88 -5.85 -11.17
CA ARG A 250 -26.06 -6.45 -11.82
C ARG A 250 -25.61 -7.67 -12.60
N ASP A 251 -25.56 -8.81 -11.91
CA ASP A 251 -25.09 -10.07 -12.46
C ASP A 251 -25.94 -11.23 -11.92
N GLU A 252 -26.83 -11.75 -12.76
CA GLU A 252 -27.67 -12.92 -12.44
C GLU A 252 -26.84 -14.20 -12.29
N HIS A 253 -25.62 -14.21 -12.81
CA HIS A 253 -24.72 -15.37 -12.80
C HIS A 253 -23.36 -15.01 -12.18
N TRP A 254 -23.40 -14.24 -11.08
CA TRP A 254 -22.21 -13.84 -10.33
C TRP A 254 -21.35 -15.07 -10.03
N SER A 255 -20.16 -15.12 -10.65
CA SER A 255 -19.28 -16.29 -10.56
C SER A 255 -17.98 -16.05 -9.80
N TRP A 256 -17.53 -14.81 -9.65
CA TRP A 256 -16.28 -14.49 -8.95
C TRP A 256 -16.24 -13.04 -8.46
N HIS A 257 -15.61 -12.82 -7.31
CA HIS A 257 -15.32 -11.49 -6.78
C HIS A 257 -14.04 -11.46 -5.96
N ILE A 258 -13.53 -10.25 -5.72
CA ILE A 258 -12.37 -9.98 -4.87
C ILE A 258 -12.65 -8.72 -4.06
N GLY A 259 -12.63 -8.84 -2.73
CA GLY A 259 -12.58 -7.66 -1.86
C GLY A 259 -11.17 -7.06 -1.89
N LEU A 260 -11.06 -5.75 -2.10
CA LEU A 260 -9.79 -5.02 -2.11
C LEU A 260 -9.32 -4.71 -0.69
N ASP A 261 -10.16 -4.90 0.32
CA ASP A 261 -9.87 -4.81 1.75
C ASP A 261 -10.65 -5.90 2.50
N ALA A 262 -10.48 -5.95 3.83
CA ALA A 262 -11.11 -6.97 4.67
C ALA A 262 -12.64 -6.82 4.74
N ASP A 263 -13.15 -5.60 4.85
CA ASP A 263 -14.57 -5.31 4.96
C ASP A 263 -15.28 -5.59 3.64
N ALA A 264 -14.72 -5.15 2.51
CA ALA A 264 -15.24 -5.48 1.18
C ALA A 264 -15.26 -6.99 0.93
N THR A 265 -14.24 -7.72 1.42
CA THR A 265 -14.21 -9.19 1.31
C THR A 265 -15.39 -9.81 2.06
N ALA A 266 -15.63 -9.38 3.31
CA ALA A 266 -16.75 -9.88 4.11
C ALA A 266 -18.11 -9.57 3.47
N ILE A 267 -18.30 -8.32 3.01
CA ILE A 267 -19.55 -7.87 2.39
C ILE A 267 -19.84 -8.62 1.09
N LEU A 268 -18.84 -8.74 0.20
CA LEU A 268 -19.03 -9.44 -1.08
C LEU A 268 -19.24 -10.94 -0.89
N ASN A 269 -18.61 -11.57 0.12
CA ASN A 269 -18.87 -12.97 0.46
C ASN A 269 -20.32 -13.18 0.92
N ALA A 270 -20.84 -12.30 1.78
CA ALA A 270 -22.23 -12.37 2.22
C ALA A 270 -23.20 -12.22 1.04
N LEU A 271 -22.96 -11.23 0.15
CA LEU A 271 -23.76 -11.05 -1.07
C LEU A 271 -23.72 -12.27 -1.99
N PHE A 272 -22.53 -12.85 -2.19
CA PHE A 272 -22.35 -14.02 -3.03
C PHE A 272 -23.06 -15.27 -2.46
N ASN A 273 -23.11 -15.40 -1.13
CA ASN A 273 -23.80 -16.49 -0.44
C ASN A 273 -25.31 -16.22 -0.24
N GLU A 274 -25.86 -15.15 -0.82
CA GLU A 274 -27.25 -14.71 -0.65
C GLU A 274 -27.63 -14.43 0.83
N GLU A 275 -26.65 -14.06 1.64
CA GLU A 275 -26.86 -13.67 3.04
C GLU A 275 -27.36 -12.22 3.13
N PRO A 276 -28.26 -11.89 4.07
CA PRO A 276 -28.77 -10.54 4.22
C PRO A 276 -27.67 -9.60 4.71
N LEU A 277 -27.49 -8.48 4.01
CA LEU A 277 -26.65 -7.38 4.50
C LEU A 277 -27.45 -6.45 5.42
N SER A 278 -26.79 -5.93 6.45
CA SER A 278 -27.34 -4.79 7.17
C SER A 278 -27.24 -3.51 6.32
N GLU A 279 -28.09 -2.52 6.59
CA GLU A 279 -27.97 -1.20 5.94
C GLU A 279 -26.60 -0.57 6.20
N ALA A 280 -26.05 -0.78 7.41
CA ALA A 280 -24.72 -0.31 7.77
C ALA A 280 -23.63 -0.93 6.89
N ASP A 281 -23.72 -2.24 6.60
CA ASP A 281 -22.77 -2.91 5.71
C ASP A 281 -22.84 -2.36 4.28
N ASN A 282 -24.05 -2.10 3.80
CA ASN A 282 -24.26 -1.55 2.45
C ASN A 282 -23.66 -0.14 2.32
N LEU A 283 -23.78 0.70 3.35
CA LEU A 283 -23.23 2.06 3.37
C LEU A 283 -21.70 2.11 3.47
N ARG A 284 -21.04 1.00 3.82
CA ARG A 284 -19.57 0.92 3.89
C ARG A 284 -18.90 0.72 2.54
N ILE A 285 -19.63 0.30 1.50
CA ILE A 285 -19.06 0.13 0.16
C ILE A 285 -18.78 1.52 -0.44
N LEU A 286 -17.51 1.80 -0.70
CA LEU A 286 -17.06 3.07 -1.28
C LEU A 286 -16.92 3.00 -2.80
N GLY A 287 -16.54 1.84 -3.32
CA GLY A 287 -16.33 1.64 -4.75
C GLY A 287 -16.57 0.20 -5.17
N LEU A 288 -17.24 0.03 -6.30
CA LEU A 288 -17.40 -1.25 -6.97
C LEU A 288 -16.77 -1.15 -8.35
N PHE A 289 -16.12 -2.22 -8.79
CA PHE A 289 -15.47 -2.26 -10.08
C PHE A 289 -15.77 -3.57 -10.80
N ARG A 290 -15.89 -3.47 -12.13
CA ARG A 290 -15.94 -4.62 -13.03
C ARG A 290 -14.57 -4.83 -13.65
N LEU A 291 -13.97 -6.00 -13.46
CA LEU A 291 -12.75 -6.42 -14.13
C LEU A 291 -13.10 -7.44 -15.23
N ASP A 292 -12.71 -7.14 -16.46
CA ASP A 292 -12.75 -8.06 -17.59
C ASP A 292 -11.32 -8.37 -18.05
N PHE A 293 -11.02 -9.65 -18.29
CA PHE A 293 -9.76 -10.05 -18.92
C PHE A 293 -9.81 -9.77 -20.42
N GLU A 294 -8.76 -9.14 -20.96
CA GLU A 294 -8.69 -8.91 -22.41
C GLU A 294 -8.51 -10.22 -23.17
N ASN A 295 -7.71 -11.13 -22.62
CA ASN A 295 -7.51 -12.47 -23.15
C ASN A 295 -8.14 -13.52 -22.23
N ARG A 296 -9.16 -14.21 -22.75
CA ARG A 296 -9.90 -15.24 -22.01
C ARG A 296 -9.07 -16.48 -21.70
N SER A 297 -7.96 -16.73 -22.41
CA SER A 297 -7.10 -17.88 -22.09
C SER A 297 -6.34 -17.70 -20.78
N ASP A 298 -6.16 -16.46 -20.34
CA ASP A 298 -5.44 -16.13 -19.10
C ASP A 298 -6.29 -16.44 -17.86
N MET A 299 -7.56 -16.80 -18.05
CA MET A 299 -8.50 -17.16 -17.00
C MET A 299 -8.60 -18.69 -16.81
N ARG A 300 -8.94 -19.08 -15.58
CA ARG A 300 -9.37 -20.44 -15.22
C ARG A 300 -10.53 -20.89 -16.11
N ALA A 301 -10.49 -22.15 -16.56
CA ALA A 301 -11.33 -22.65 -17.66
C ALA A 301 -12.84 -22.47 -17.45
N ASP A 302 -13.33 -22.65 -16.23
CA ASP A 302 -14.73 -22.52 -15.80
C ASP A 302 -15.23 -21.07 -15.67
N LEU A 303 -14.30 -20.10 -15.62
CA LEU A 303 -14.58 -18.67 -15.45
C LEU A 303 -14.31 -17.84 -16.71
N ARG A 304 -13.89 -18.46 -17.82
CA ARG A 304 -13.50 -17.75 -19.05
C ARG A 304 -14.59 -16.82 -19.56
N GLY A 305 -14.22 -15.55 -19.74
CA GLY A 305 -15.09 -14.52 -20.28
C GLY A 305 -16.16 -14.00 -19.31
N LYS A 306 -16.17 -14.48 -18.07
CA LYS A 306 -17.02 -13.93 -17.01
C LYS A 306 -16.32 -12.73 -16.35
N PRO A 307 -17.06 -11.70 -15.91
CA PRO A 307 -16.46 -10.60 -15.17
C PRO A 307 -15.99 -11.06 -13.79
N VAL A 308 -15.00 -10.34 -13.26
CA VAL A 308 -14.62 -10.41 -11.84
C VAL A 308 -15.05 -9.11 -11.17
N TRP A 309 -15.85 -9.23 -10.11
CA TRP A 309 -16.31 -8.06 -9.36
C TRP A 309 -15.32 -7.69 -8.26
N LEU A 310 -14.93 -6.41 -8.19
CA LEU A 310 -14.06 -5.89 -7.14
C LEU A 310 -14.86 -4.93 -6.26
N GLY A 311 -14.56 -4.93 -4.96
CA GLY A 311 -15.14 -3.97 -4.02
C GLY A 311 -14.08 -3.34 -3.13
N LEU A 312 -14.25 -2.07 -2.82
CA LEU A 312 -13.51 -1.33 -1.80
C LEU A 312 -14.51 -0.78 -0.79
N ALA A 313 -14.24 -0.99 0.49
CA ALA A 313 -15.08 -0.56 1.60
C ALA A 313 -14.26 0.17 2.66
N MET A 314 -14.96 0.92 3.50
CA MET A 314 -14.41 1.44 4.76
C MET A 314 -14.73 0.51 5.93
N SER A 315 -13.85 0.51 6.92
CA SER A 315 -14.11 -0.06 8.23
C SER A 315 -15.17 0.76 8.99
N PRO A 316 -15.71 0.23 10.11
CA PRO A 316 -16.60 0.99 11.01
C PRO A 316 -15.99 2.29 11.56
N ASP A 317 -14.66 2.38 11.59
CA ASP A 317 -13.91 3.56 12.04
C ASP A 317 -13.63 4.56 10.90
N TYR A 318 -14.33 4.43 9.77
CA TYR A 318 -14.16 5.28 8.57
C TYR A 318 -12.75 5.24 8.00
N LYS A 319 -12.09 4.06 8.01
CA LYS A 319 -10.75 3.86 7.47
C LYS A 319 -10.74 2.88 6.30
N ILE A 320 -9.86 3.10 5.34
CA ILE A 320 -9.59 2.17 4.23
C ILE A 320 -8.21 1.56 4.45
N ARG A 321 -8.17 0.23 4.44
CA ARG A 321 -6.93 -0.56 4.45
C ARG A 321 -6.94 -1.51 3.25
N MET A 322 -6.56 -0.98 2.09
CA MET A 322 -6.48 -1.78 0.86
C MET A 322 -5.38 -2.83 1.00
N LYS A 323 -5.61 -4.00 0.41
CA LYS A 323 -4.75 -5.17 0.45
C LYS A 323 -4.35 -5.57 -0.98
N PRO A 324 -3.25 -5.02 -1.52
CA PRO A 324 -2.83 -5.27 -2.91
C PRO A 324 -2.60 -6.74 -3.23
N GLN A 325 -2.19 -7.52 -2.23
CA GLN A 325 -1.99 -8.96 -2.33
C GLN A 325 -3.25 -9.72 -2.74
N ASN A 326 -4.45 -9.20 -2.45
CA ASN A 326 -5.70 -9.87 -2.83
C ASN A 326 -5.82 -10.03 -4.35
N LEU A 327 -5.23 -9.12 -5.12
CA LEU A 327 -5.14 -9.22 -6.59
C LEU A 327 -4.05 -10.19 -7.05
N LEU A 328 -3.08 -10.49 -6.20
CA LEU A 328 -2.06 -11.48 -6.51
C LEU A 328 -2.55 -12.91 -6.28
N VAL A 329 -3.32 -13.12 -5.21
CA VAL A 329 -3.72 -14.47 -4.77
C VAL A 329 -5.10 -14.90 -5.25
N ASN A 330 -6.04 -13.97 -5.45
CA ASN A 330 -7.45 -14.33 -5.70
C ASN A 330 -7.91 -14.11 -7.15
N LEU A 331 -7.04 -13.64 -8.05
CA LEU A 331 -7.42 -13.54 -9.46
C LEU A 331 -7.63 -14.96 -10.04
N PRO A 332 -8.69 -15.18 -10.84
CA PRO A 332 -9.00 -16.50 -11.40
C PRO A 332 -8.13 -16.78 -12.62
N LEU A 333 -6.81 -16.78 -12.43
CA LEU A 333 -5.83 -17.02 -13.49
C LEU A 333 -5.86 -18.48 -13.93
N ALA A 334 -5.50 -18.71 -15.19
CA ALA A 334 -5.22 -20.04 -15.68
C ALA A 334 -4.05 -20.64 -14.87
N SER A 335 -4.16 -21.90 -14.47
CA SER A 335 -3.05 -22.59 -13.81
C SER A 335 -1.83 -22.59 -14.73
N GLU A 336 -0.65 -22.33 -14.17
CA GLU A 336 0.61 -22.55 -14.89
C GLU A 336 0.63 -24.01 -15.37
N SER A 337 0.75 -24.18 -16.69
CA SER A 337 0.75 -25.49 -17.35
C SER A 337 2.12 -26.15 -17.31
#